data_AF-X1AT43-F1
#
_entry.id   AF-X1AT43-F1
#
_cell.length_a   1.000
_cell.length_b   1.000
_cell.length_c   1.000
_cell.angle_alpha   90.00
_cell.angle_beta   90.00
_cell.angle_gamma   90.00
#
_symmetry.space_group_name_H-M   'P 1'
#
loop_
_entity.id
_entity.type
_entity.pdbx_description
1 polymer ?
#
loop_
_entity_poly.entity_id
_entity_poly.type
_entity_poly.pdbx_seq_one_letter_code
_entity_poly.pdbx_strand_id
1 'polypeptide(L)' 'MKPKITVLTIIYRPGYIDSMVAALEAQTFREFEWVLVDDLYEQRKDLVKDYIGGAFPLTHIPPRKI' A
#
# COMPACT_ATOMS: atom_id res chain seq x y z
N MET A 1 25.11 -2.07 7.59
CA MET A 1 24.06 -2.15 6.54
C MET A 1 22.77 -1.66 7.17
N LYS A 2 22.08 -0.66 6.59
CA LYS A 2 20.77 -0.25 7.13
C LYS A 2 19.74 -1.34 6.82
N PRO A 3 18.86 -1.71 7.76
CA PRO A 3 17.79 -2.67 7.49
C PRO A 3 16.82 -2.07 6.46
N LYS A 4 16.42 -2.88 5.47
CA LYS A 4 15.35 -2.51 4.54
C LYS A 4 14.02 -3.02 5.11
N ILE A 5 13.04 -2.12 5.24
CA ILE A 5 11.71 -2.46 5.74
C ILE A 5 10.73 -2.48 4.57
N THR A 6 10.03 -3.60 4.43
CA THR A 6 8.88 -3.74 3.53
C THR A 6 7.65 -3.91 4.40
N VAL A 7 6.68 -3.00 4.26
CA VAL A 7 5.37 -3.17 4.87
C VAL A 7 4.51 -3.94 3.88
N LEU A 8 4.09 -5.15 4.24
CA LEU A 8 3.15 -5.93 3.44
C LEU A 8 1.75 -5.80 4.03
N THR A 9 0.78 -5.45 3.21
CA THR A 9 -0.63 -5.37 3.60
C THR A 9 -1.49 -6.15 2.62
N ILE A 10 -2.34 -7.03 3.13
CA ILE A 10 -3.31 -7.80 2.36
C ILE A 10 -4.69 -7.28 2.72
N ILE A 11 -5.51 -6.93 1.72
CA ILE A 11 -6.83 -6.34 1.94
C ILE A 11 -7.89 -6.91 0.99
N TYR A 12 -9.06 -7.20 1.54
CA TYR A 12 -10.32 -7.46 0.83
C TYR A 12 -11.43 -6.62 1.45
N ARG A 13 -11.26 -5.29 1.45
CA ARG A 13 -12.23 -4.33 1.99
C ARG A 13 -12.38 -3.15 1.05
N PRO A 14 -13.61 -2.69 0.74
CA PRO A 14 -13.84 -1.55 -0.16
C PRO A 14 -13.25 -0.22 0.32
N GLY A 15 -13.00 -0.04 1.62
CA GLY A 15 -12.42 1.18 2.21
C GLY A 15 -11.08 0.96 2.92
N TYR A 16 -10.76 1.84 3.88
CA TYR A 16 -9.58 1.83 4.76
C TYR A 16 -8.23 2.16 4.12
N ILE A 17 -8.15 2.33 2.80
CA ILE A 17 -6.91 2.77 2.12
C ILE A 17 -6.44 4.12 2.67
N ASP A 18 -7.38 5.04 2.89
CA ASP A 18 -7.18 6.34 3.51
C ASP A 18 -6.52 6.23 4.90
N SER A 19 -7.07 5.37 5.75
CA SER A 19 -6.58 5.16 7.11
C SER A 19 -5.19 4.50 7.11
N MET A 20 -4.95 3.55 6.20
CA MET A 20 -3.64 2.91 6.03
C MET A 20 -2.58 3.91 5.58
N VAL A 21 -2.91 4.75 4.59
CA VAL A 21 -2.02 5.82 4.11
C VAL A 21 -1.72 6.80 5.24
N ALA A 22 -2.73 7.29 5.96
CA ALA A 22 -2.53 8.20 7.08
C ALA A 22 -1.61 7.60 8.17
N ALA A 23 -1.78 6.32 8.48
CA ALA A 23 -0.92 5.62 9.45
C ALA A 23 0.52 5.46 8.96
N LEU A 24 0.73 5.17 7.67
CA LEU A 24 2.05 5.05 7.06
C LEU A 24 2.75 6.41 6.92
N GLU A 25 2.00 7.46 6.61
CA GLU A 25 2.51 8.83 6.59
C GLU A 25 2.94 9.33 7.96
N ALA A 26 2.26 8.88 9.02
CA ALA A 26 2.58 9.23 10.41
C ALA A 26 3.80 8.49 10.97
N GLN A 27 4.42 7.56 10.23
CA GLN A 27 5.60 6.83 10.70
C GLN A 27 6.81 7.75 10.87
N THR A 28 7.50 7.62 12.01
CA THR A 28 8.77 8.32 12.28
C THR A 28 9.93 7.75 11.47
N PHE A 29 9.87 6.47 11.12
CA PHE A 29 10.81 5.83 10.22
C PHE A 29 10.31 5.94 8.77
N ARG A 30 11.15 6.45 7.86
CA ARG A 30 10.76 6.78 6.48
C ARG A 30 11.42 5.93 5.39
N GLU A 31 12.42 5.12 5.74
CA GLU A 31 13.16 4.28 4.78
C GLU A 31 12.45 2.92 4.57
N PHE A 32 11.20 2.96 4.11
CA PHE A 32 10.39 1.76 3.84
C PHE A 32 9.73 1.79 2.46
N GLU A 33 9.31 0.61 1.98
CA GLU A 33 8.39 0.45 0.85
C GLU A 33 7.10 -0.21 1.32
N TRP A 34 5.98 0.09 0.65
CA TRP A 34 4.69 -0.54 0.90
C TRP A 34 4.29 -1.46 -0.25
N VAL A 35 4.01 -2.72 0.08
CA VAL A 35 3.41 -3.69 -0.85
C VAL A 35 1.96 -3.91 -0.41
N LEU A 36 1.03 -3.49 -1.27
CA LEU A 36 -0.40 -3.67 -1.07
C LEU A 36 -0.90 -4.78 -1.99
N VAL A 37 -1.28 -5.91 -1.40
CA VAL A 37 -2.01 -6.99 -2.06
C VAL A 37 -3.50 -6.74 -1.87
N ASP A 38 -4.20 -6.51 -2.96
CA ASP A 38 -5.58 -6.04 -2.91
C ASP A 38 -6.50 -6.92 -3.74
N ASP A 39 -7.41 -7.64 -3.09
CA ASP A 39 -8.42 -8.46 -3.75
C ASP A 39 -9.37 -7.63 -4.63
N LEU A 40 -9.49 -6.32 -4.37
CA LEU A 40 -10.27 -5.39 -5.18
C LEU A 40 -9.41 -4.63 -6.21
N TYR A 41 -8.16 -5.06 -6.44
CA TYR A 41 -7.18 -4.37 -7.29
C TYR A 41 -7.76 -3.88 -8.62
N GLU A 42 -8.39 -4.77 -9.40
CA GLU A 42 -8.92 -4.42 -10.73
C GLU A 42 -10.02 -3.35 -10.69
N GLN A 43 -10.68 -3.18 -9.56
CA GLN A 43 -11.78 -2.22 -9.39
C GLN A 43 -11.29 -0.82 -9.01
N ARG A 44 -10.10 -0.71 -8.38
CA ARG A 44 -9.66 0.54 -7.75
C ARG A 44 -8.17 0.88 -7.90
N LYS A 45 -7.39 0.13 -8.68
CA LYS A 45 -5.93 0.37 -8.85
C LYS A 45 -5.57 1.80 -9.22
N ASP A 46 -6.32 2.41 -10.14
CA ASP A 46 -6.03 3.78 -10.58
C ASP A 46 -6.38 4.79 -9.48
N LEU A 47 -7.55 4.63 -8.84
CA LEU A 47 -7.97 5.47 -7.71
C LEU A 47 -7.00 5.40 -6.53
N VAL A 48 -6.53 4.20 -6.18
CA VAL A 48 -5.56 3.98 -5.09
C VAL A 48 -4.21 4.60 -5.44
N LYS A 49 -3.75 4.43 -6.68
CA LYS A 49 -2.50 5.02 -7.16
C LYS A 49 -2.55 6.55 -7.13
N ASP A 50 -3.63 7.14 -7.63
CA ASP A 50 -3.85 8.59 -7.66
C ASP A 50 -3.95 9.16 -6.25
N TYR A 51 -4.68 8.48 -5.35
CA TYR A 51 -4.82 8.89 -3.95
C TYR A 51 -3.48 8.90 -3.21
N ILE A 52 -2.63 7.88 -3.41
CA ILE A 52 -1.35 7.78 -2.70
C ILE A 52 -0.34 8.80 -3.23
N GLY A 53 -0.44 9.20 -4.50
CA GLY A 53 0.27 10.37 -5.04
C GLY A 53 1.80 10.36 -4.94
N GLY A 54 2.41 9.22 -4.59
CA GLY A 54 3.85 9.11 -4.34
C GLY A 54 4.30 9.45 -2.91
N ALA A 55 3.41 9.44 -1.91
CA ALA A 55 3.74 9.68 -0.50
C ALA A 55 4.89 8.78 0.02
N PHE A 56 5.00 7.57 -0.51
CA PHE A 56 6.08 6.62 -0.29
C PHE A 56 6.11 5.56 -1.42
N PRO A 57 7.21 4.81 -1.59
CA PRO A 57 7.29 3.75 -2.60
C PRO A 57 6.18 2.71 -2.41
N LEU A 58 5.34 2.55 -3.43
CA LEU A 58 4.19 1.64 -3.42
C LEU A 58 4.32 0.61 -4.54
N THR A 59 4.09 -0.65 -4.18
CA THR A 59 3.76 -1.74 -5.11
C THR A 59 2.34 -2.20 -4.83
N HIS A 60 1.39 -1.87 -5.71
CA HIS A 60 -0.01 -2.30 -5.61
C HIS A 60 -0.27 -3.43 -6.61
N ILE A 61 -0.67 -4.60 -6.11
CA ILE A 61 -0.80 -5.82 -6.91
C ILE A 61 -2.08 -6.59 -6.59
N PRO A 62 -2.64 -7.33 -7.57
CA PRO A 62 -3.72 -8.28 -7.29
C PRO A 62 -3.17 -9.50 -6.52
N PRO A 63 -4.04 -10.31 -5.90
CA PRO A 63 -3.65 -11.56 -5.27
C PRO A 63 -3.11 -12.54 -6.29
N ARG A 64 -2.28 -13.48 -5.82
CA ARG A 64 -1.80 -14.58 -6.66
C ARG A 64 -2.99 -15.42 -7.14
N LYS A 65 -3.06 -15.69 -8.45
CA LYS A 65 -3.98 -16.70 -9.01
C LYS A 65 -3.51 -18.08 -8.55
N ILE A 66 -4.44 -18.85 -7.97
CA ILE A 66 -4.25 -20.25 -7.60
C ILE A 66 -4.62 -21.13 -8.79
#